data_AF-X1FHN2-F1
#
_entry.id   AF-X1FHN2-F1
#
_cell.length_a   1.000
_cell.length_b   1.000
_cell.length_c   1.000
_cell.angle_alpha   90.00
_cell.angle_beta   90.00
_cell.angle_gamma   90.00
#
_symmetry.space_group_name_H-M   'P 1'
#
loop_
_entity.id
_entity.type
_entity.pdbx_description
1 polymer ?
#
loop_
_entity_poly.entity_id
_entity_poly.type
_entity_poly.pdbx_seq_one_letter_code
_entity_poly.pdbx_strand_id
1 'polypeptide(L)' 'YYDTPGSARCVYVQGFNAYVSADSAGLRVVDVSEPTIPQEVGYYNTPEVT' A
#
# COMPACT_ATOMS: atom_id res chain seq x y z
N TYR A 1 6.62 -6.01 -8.66
CA TYR A 1 7.25 -5.35 -7.50
C TYR A 1 6.75 -3.93 -7.44
N TYR A 2 6.50 -3.39 -6.24
CA TYR A 2 6.01 -2.03 -6.05
C TYR A 2 6.72 -1.40 -4.85
N ASP A 3 7.28 -0.20 -5.04
CA ASP A 3 7.93 0.57 -3.99
C ASP A 3 6.90 1.41 -3.25
N THR A 4 6.73 1.14 -1.96
CA THR A 4 5.94 2.02 -1.11
C THR A 4 6.70 3.31 -0.82
N PRO A 5 6.03 4.48 -0.80
CA PRO A 5 6.60 5.66 -0.15
C PRO A 5 6.73 5.36 1.35
N GLY A 6 7.95 5.07 1.83
CA GLY A 6 8.21 4.68 3.22
C GLY A 6 8.22 3.16 3.46
N SER A 7 8.54 2.74 4.69
CA SER A 7 8.71 1.31 5.00
C SER A 7 7.35 0.64 5.14
N ALA A 8 7.11 -0.40 4.34
CA ALA A 8 5.95 -1.25 4.52
C ALA A 8 6.00 -1.94 5.90
N ARG A 9 4.95 -1.75 6.70
CA ARG A 9 4.80 -2.33 8.05
C ARG A 9 3.91 -3.56 8.09
N CYS A 10 2.87 -3.57 7.26
CA CYS A 10 1.88 -4.64 7.21
C CYS A 10 1.22 -4.68 5.82
N VAL A 11 0.76 -5.87 5.43
CA VAL A 11 0.03 -6.12 4.19
C VAL A 11 -1.21 -6.96 4.50
N TYR A 12 -2.35 -6.55 3.97
CA TYR A 12 -3.57 -7.34 3.91
C TYR A 12 -4.05 -7.43 2.45
N VAL A 13 -4.52 -8.59 2.00
CA VAL A 13 -4.95 -8.82 0.62
C VAL A 13 -6.40 -9.25 0.57
N GLN A 14 -7.21 -8.59 -0.25
CA GLN A 14 -8.59 -8.97 -0.55
C GLN A 14 -8.83 -8.89 -2.06
N GLY A 15 -9.09 -10.04 -2.68
CA GLY A 15 -9.21 -10.12 -4.14
C GLY A 15 -7.92 -9.67 -4.82
N PHE A 16 -8.03 -8.66 -5.68
CA PHE A 16 -6.89 -8.04 -6.37
C PHE A 16 -6.32 -6.82 -5.65
N ASN A 17 -6.80 -6.48 -4.46
CA ASN A 17 -6.32 -5.32 -3.73
C ASN A 17 -5.40 -5.74 -2.58
N ALA A 18 -4.19 -5.18 -2.56
CA ALA A 18 -3.27 -5.19 -1.44
C ALA A 18 -3.33 -3.86 -0.69
N TYR A 19 -3.58 -3.95 0.61
CA TYR A 19 -3.63 -2.83 1.54
C TYR A 19 -2.31 -2.82 2.33
N VAL A 20 -1.49 -1.80 2.11
CA VAL A 20 -0.14 -1.71 2.68
C VAL A 20 -0.04 -0.50 3.60
N SER A 21 0.21 -0.72 4.88
CA SER A 21 0.54 0.39 5.78
C SER A 21 2.02 0.75 5.62
N ALA A 22 2.33 2.00 5.26
CA ALA A 22 3.68 2.47 4.94
C ALA A 22 4.03 3.74 5.74
N ASP A 23 4.59 3.57 6.95
CA ASP A 23 5.04 4.65 7.85
C ASP A 23 4.21 5.96 7.74
N SER A 24 4.87 7.08 7.45
CA SER A 24 4.26 8.40 7.30
C SER A 24 3.47 8.58 6.01
N ALA A 25 3.55 7.64 5.07
CA ALA A 25 2.72 7.65 3.87
C ALA A 25 1.34 6.99 4.05
N GLY A 26 1.05 6.51 5.27
CA GLY A 26 -0.24 6.00 5.66
C GLY A 26 -0.62 4.67 4.99
N LEU A 27 -1.88 4.53 4.62
CA LEU A 27 -2.40 3.33 3.97
C LEU A 27 -2.31 3.49 2.45
N ARG A 28 -1.66 2.55 1.78
CA ARG A 28 -1.61 2.43 0.32
C ARG A 28 -2.53 1.31 -0.13
N VAL A 29 -3.22 1.50 -1.26
CA VAL A 29 -4.05 0.49 -1.90
C VAL A 29 -3.46 0.20 -3.26
N VAL A 30 -3.03 -1.04 -3.46
CA VAL A 30 -2.30 -1.48 -4.65
C VAL A 30 -3.11 -2.58 -5.34
N ASP A 31 -3.44 -2.38 -6.61
CA ASP A 31 -3.94 -3.42 -7.49
C ASP A 31 -2.80 -4.40 -7.81
N VAL A 32 -3.04 -5.68 -7.53
CA VAL A 32 -2.14 -6.81 -7.74
C VAL A 32 -2.74 -7.86 -8.68
N SER A 33 -3.73 -7.48 -9.49
CA SER A 33 -4.33 -8.34 -10.53
C SER A 33 -3.32 -8.85 -11.54
N GLU A 34 -2.33 -8.03 -11.89
CA GLU A 34 -1.13 -8.40 -12.63
C GLU A 34 0.09 -8.43 -11.69
N PRO A 35 0.52 -9.60 -11.17
CA PRO A 35 1.57 -9.68 -10.14
C PRO A 35 2.92 -9.08 -10.55
N THR A 36 3.19 -9.04 -11.86
CA THR A 36 4.40 -8.44 -12.44
C THR A 36 4.32 -6.92 -12.53
N ILE A 37 3.11 -6.33 -12.51
CA ILE A 37 2.87 -4.90 -12.68
C ILE A 37 1.87 -4.40 -11.62
N PRO A 38 2.23 -4.39 -10.32
CA PRO A 38 1.33 -3.83 -9.31
C PRO A 38 1.19 -2.32 -9.50
N GLN A 39 -0.02 -1.78 -9.31
CA GLN A 39 -0.31 -0.36 -9.46
C GLN A 39 -0.98 0.20 -8.22
N GLU A 40 -0.51 1.33 -7.72
CA GLU A 40 -1.25 2.05 -6.68
C GLU A 40 -2.53 2.65 -7.27
N VAL A 41 -3.67 2.28 -6.69
CA VAL A 41 -5.00 2.73 -7.10
C VAL A 41 -5.65 3.67 -6.07
N GLY A 42 -5.02 3.86 -4.91
CA GLY A 42 -5.48 4.81 -3.90
C GLY A 42 -4.58 4.88 -2.67
N TYR A 43 -4.82 5.91 -1.86
CA TYR A 43 -4.15 6.07 -0.57
C TYR A 43 -5.00 6.82 0.44
N TYR A 44 -4.65 6.65 1.71
CA TYR A 44 -5.18 7.41 2.83
C TYR A 44 -4.05 7.78 3.78
N ASN A 45 -3.81 9.08 3.94
CA ASN A 45 -2.83 9.57 4.89
C ASN A 45 -3.35 9.33 6.31
N THR A 46 -2.64 8.51 7.08
CA THR A 46 -2.91 8.35 8.50
C THR A 46 -2.29 9.52 9.26
N PRO A 47 -2.89 9.96 10.39
CA PRO A 47 -2.25 10.94 11.25
C PRO A 47 -0.84 10.49 11.63
N GLU A 48 0.12 11.39 11.50
CA GLU A 48 1.47 11.15 11.98
C GLU A 48 1.43 11.13 13.52
N VAL A 49 1.92 10.05 14.12
CA VAL A 49 2.13 10.01 15.57
C VAL A 49 3.52 10.60 15.79
N THR A 50 3.55 11.88 16.19
CA THR A 50 4.78 12.59 16.59
C THR A 50 5.27 12.16 17.97
#